data_AF-G5GBG4-F1
#
_entry.id   AF-G5GBG4-F1
#
_cell.length_a   1.000
_cell.length_b   1.000
_cell.length_c   1.000
_cell.angle_alpha   90.00
_cell.angle_beta   90.00
_cell.angle_gamma   90.00
#
_symmetry.space_group_name_H-M   'P 1'
#
loop_
_entity.id
_entity.type
_entity.pdbx_description
1 polymer ?
#
loop_
_entity_poly.entity_id
_entity_poly.type
_entity_poly.pdbx_seq_one_letter_code
_entity_poly.pdbx_strand_id
1 'polypeptide(L)'
;MKKQLLKNLCTVLIAWFMALLLLPQLAQAQEKEAYVVKSSDKKTLTFYYDDQKSSRTGSNVWGIEETKKEFSLTYPVWSGTWMAPEPIVTTAIFDASFKDFRPQNTDFWFIHFTNLEEIKGLENLNTSEVSSMYAMFRKCEKLTQLDLSGFNTEKVQNMQHMFADCSSLTSLDLSNFKTDNVKYIDYMFSNCNSLTTIYCNNTWTCSNSQDMFENCTNLQGAVKYDASKVDVSMANPETGYFTKKESTGVATATLNGDASIQAIYSIDGRRLNELQSGLNIVRMSNGTTQKILRK
;
A
#
# COMPACT_ATOMS: atom_id res chain seq x y z
N MET A 1 -21.75 34.94 57.68
CA MET A 1 -21.34 35.28 56.30
C MET A 1 -20.74 34.10 55.52
N LYS A 2 -19.78 33.31 56.05
CA LYS A 2 -19.09 32.27 55.26
C LYS A 2 -19.96 31.10 54.75
N LYS A 3 -20.99 30.65 55.50
CA LYS A 3 -21.87 29.53 55.07
C LYS A 3 -22.83 29.89 53.92
N GLN A 4 -23.27 31.15 53.83
CA GLN A 4 -24.16 31.61 52.76
C GLN A 4 -23.41 31.77 51.44
N LEU A 5 -22.18 32.30 51.51
CA LEU A 5 -21.25 32.38 50.37
C LEU A 5 -20.90 30.99 49.82
N LEU A 6 -20.67 30.00 50.69
CA LEU A 6 -20.36 28.63 50.25
C LEU A 6 -21.56 27.94 49.57
N LYS A 7 -22.79 28.15 50.09
CA LYS A 7 -24.00 27.64 49.45
C LYS A 7 -24.25 28.27 48.08
N ASN A 8 -24.06 29.59 47.97
CA ASN A 8 -24.22 30.29 46.69
C ASN A 8 -23.12 29.92 45.68
N LEU A 9 -21.90 29.61 46.13
CA LEU A 9 -20.83 29.13 45.26
C LEU A 9 -21.14 27.72 44.71
N CYS A 10 -21.65 26.82 45.56
CA CYS A 10 -22.06 25.48 45.13
C CYS A 10 -23.25 25.50 44.17
N THR A 11 -24.24 26.36 44.38
CA THR A 11 -25.40 26.44 43.47
C THR A 11 -25.02 27.03 42.11
N VAL A 12 -24.10 28.00 42.07
CA VAL A 12 -23.57 28.54 40.79
C VAL A 12 -22.70 27.51 40.06
N LEU A 13 -21.88 26.73 40.77
CA LEU A 13 -21.07 25.65 40.20
C LEU A 13 -21.94 24.51 39.64
N ILE A 14 -23.00 24.11 40.36
CA ILE A 14 -23.93 23.06 39.89
C ILE A 14 -24.74 23.56 38.69
N ALA A 15 -25.17 24.82 38.69
CA ALA A 15 -25.85 25.42 37.55
C ALA A 15 -24.94 25.55 36.32
N TRP A 16 -23.65 25.86 36.49
CA TRP A 16 -22.64 25.84 35.43
C TRP A 16 -22.38 24.44 34.89
N PHE A 17 -22.32 23.43 35.76
CA PHE A 17 -22.12 22.04 35.35
C PHE A 17 -23.34 21.47 34.61
N MET A 18 -24.56 21.82 35.03
CA MET A 18 -25.78 21.46 34.30
C MET A 18 -25.96 22.25 33.00
N ALA A 19 -25.48 23.49 32.92
CA ALA A 19 -25.46 24.26 31.67
C ALA A 19 -24.44 23.70 30.66
N LEU A 20 -23.32 23.12 31.11
CA LEU A 20 -22.38 22.38 30.25
C LEU A 20 -22.98 21.06 29.73
N LEU A 21 -23.85 20.41 30.49
CA LEU A 21 -24.62 19.23 30.06
C LEU A 21 -25.80 19.58 29.13
N LEU A 22 -26.13 20.87 29.00
CA LEU A 22 -27.14 21.42 28.09
C LEU A 22 -26.54 22.05 26.82
N LEU A 23 -25.21 22.07 26.67
CA LEU A 23 -24.63 22.21 25.34
C LEU A 23 -25.19 21.08 24.49
N PRO A 24 -25.78 21.36 23.32
CA PRO A 24 -26.34 20.30 22.51
C PRO A 24 -25.20 19.30 22.25
N GLN A 25 -25.45 18.02 22.56
CA GLN A 25 -24.58 16.89 22.17
C GLN A 25 -24.27 16.87 20.65
N LEU A 26 -24.84 17.79 19.86
CA LEU A 26 -24.64 18.02 18.44
C LEU A 26 -23.30 18.68 18.06
N ALA A 27 -22.40 18.98 19.00
CA ALA A 27 -21.11 19.62 18.66
C ALA A 27 -19.88 19.05 19.39
N GLN A 28 -19.93 17.81 19.89
CA GLN A 28 -18.68 17.06 20.01
C GLN A 28 -18.34 16.57 18.60
N ALA A 29 -17.34 17.19 17.96
CA ALA A 29 -16.77 16.65 16.73
C ALA A 29 -16.36 15.21 17.05
N GLN A 30 -17.02 14.23 16.41
CA GLN A 30 -16.68 12.83 16.61
C GLN A 30 -15.24 12.66 16.12
N GLU A 31 -14.37 12.09 16.96
CA GLU A 31 -12.96 11.92 16.60
C GLU A 31 -12.86 11.02 15.37
N LYS A 32 -11.91 11.32 14.48
CA LYS A 32 -11.66 10.47 13.32
C LYS A 32 -11.22 9.09 13.79
N GLU A 33 -11.88 8.07 13.30
CA GLU A 33 -11.51 6.68 13.53
C GLU A 33 -11.07 6.05 12.22
N ALA A 34 -10.09 5.14 12.28
CA ALA A 34 -9.76 4.30 11.15
C ALA A 34 -10.59 3.02 11.22
N TYR A 35 -11.30 2.70 10.15
CA TYR A 35 -12.23 1.59 10.13
C TYR A 35 -12.40 1.01 8.72
N VAL A 36 -12.98 -0.18 8.69
CA VAL A 36 -13.18 -0.98 7.50
C VAL A 36 -14.66 -1.35 7.38
N VAL A 37 -15.24 -1.12 6.22
CA VAL A 37 -16.62 -1.46 5.89
C VAL A 37 -16.63 -2.57 4.86
N LYS A 38 -17.31 -3.68 5.16
CA LYS A 38 -17.64 -4.71 4.18
C LYS A 38 -19.01 -4.41 3.60
N SER A 39 -19.10 -4.28 2.28
CA SER A 39 -20.34 -3.95 1.58
C SER A 39 -21.46 -4.97 1.87
N SER A 40 -22.72 -4.59 1.67
CA SER A 40 -23.87 -5.49 1.93
C SER A 40 -23.85 -6.75 1.06
N ASP A 41 -23.31 -6.66 -0.17
CA ASP A 41 -23.09 -7.81 -1.05
C ASP A 41 -21.82 -8.61 -0.73
N LYS A 42 -21.06 -8.16 0.29
CA LYS A 42 -19.82 -8.75 0.82
C LYS A 42 -18.61 -8.73 -0.11
N LYS A 43 -18.73 -8.18 -1.31
CA LYS A 43 -17.69 -8.22 -2.34
C LYS A 43 -16.64 -7.12 -2.22
N THR A 44 -16.96 -6.02 -1.54
CA THR A 44 -16.09 -4.86 -1.42
C THR A 44 -15.71 -4.61 0.04
N LEU A 45 -14.42 -4.39 0.29
CA LEU A 45 -13.89 -3.97 1.58
C LEU A 45 -13.33 -2.55 1.45
N THR A 46 -13.91 -1.56 2.13
CA THR A 46 -13.48 -0.16 2.03
C THR A 46 -12.88 0.35 3.34
N PHE A 47 -11.71 0.97 3.26
CA PHE A 47 -10.94 1.52 4.37
C PHE A 47 -11.16 3.04 4.43
N TYR A 48 -11.55 3.54 5.61
CA TYR A 48 -11.86 4.93 5.87
C TYR A 48 -11.08 5.47 7.07
N TYR A 49 -10.80 6.78 7.07
CA TYR A 49 -10.30 7.49 8.22
C TYR A 49 -11.01 8.84 8.38
N ASP A 50 -12.20 8.77 8.95
CA ASP A 50 -13.12 9.89 9.13
C ASP A 50 -13.97 9.71 10.40
N ASP A 51 -14.90 10.63 10.64
CA ASP A 51 -15.81 10.66 11.79
C ASP A 51 -17.17 9.97 11.51
N GLN A 52 -17.28 9.22 10.40
CA GLN A 52 -18.54 8.66 9.90
C GLN A 52 -18.75 7.19 10.24
N LYS A 53 -17.87 6.54 11.00
CA LYS A 53 -17.96 5.10 11.31
C LYS A 53 -19.36 4.68 11.81
N SER A 54 -19.97 5.50 12.67
CA SER A 54 -21.29 5.25 13.28
C SER A 54 -22.47 5.33 12.30
N SER A 55 -22.31 6.06 11.17
CA SER A 55 -23.34 6.23 10.14
C SER A 55 -23.19 5.25 8.97
N ARG A 56 -22.05 4.56 8.87
CA ARG A 56 -21.74 3.65 7.76
C ARG A 56 -22.56 2.37 7.85
N THR A 57 -23.02 1.91 6.69
CA THR A 57 -23.79 0.68 6.54
C THR A 57 -23.05 -0.32 5.64
N GLY A 58 -23.33 -1.60 5.83
CA GLY A 58 -22.67 -2.70 5.15
C GLY A 58 -23.08 -4.03 5.78
N SER A 59 -22.47 -5.15 5.35
CA SER A 59 -22.62 -6.39 6.11
C SER A 59 -21.94 -6.28 7.47
N ASN A 60 -20.85 -5.52 7.54
CA ASN A 60 -20.04 -5.32 8.74
C ASN A 60 -19.29 -3.99 8.69
N VAL A 61 -19.03 -3.42 9.88
CA VAL A 61 -18.17 -2.26 10.10
C VAL A 61 -17.28 -2.58 11.29
N TRP A 62 -15.96 -2.51 11.10
CA TRP A 62 -14.96 -2.83 12.14
C TRP A 62 -13.98 -1.68 12.26
N GLY A 63 -13.51 -1.36 13.47
CA GLY A 63 -12.28 -0.58 13.64
C GLY A 63 -11.10 -1.28 12.98
N ILE A 64 -10.16 -0.51 12.43
CA ILE A 64 -9.01 -1.06 11.69
C ILE A 64 -8.16 -1.99 12.57
N GLU A 65 -8.02 -1.64 13.85
CA GLU A 65 -7.24 -2.35 14.86
C GLU A 65 -8.04 -3.41 15.64
N GLU A 66 -9.30 -3.67 15.28
CA GLU A 66 -10.05 -4.77 15.89
C GLU A 66 -9.44 -6.10 15.47
N THR A 67 -9.25 -7.02 16.41
CA THR A 67 -8.51 -8.26 16.18
C THR A 67 -9.29 -9.51 16.57
N LYS A 68 -8.86 -10.64 16.00
CA LYS A 68 -9.24 -12.00 16.38
C LYS A 68 -7.98 -12.85 16.56
N LYS A 69 -8.06 -13.87 17.41
CA LYS A 69 -6.96 -14.82 17.64
C LYS A 69 -7.23 -16.15 16.98
N GLU A 70 -6.21 -16.73 16.38
CA GLU A 70 -6.20 -18.10 15.90
C GLU A 70 -4.83 -18.72 16.24
N PHE A 71 -4.85 -19.78 17.05
CA PHE A 71 -3.66 -20.32 17.70
C PHE A 71 -2.91 -19.23 18.50
N SER A 72 -1.60 -19.07 18.25
CA SER A 72 -0.75 -18.04 18.84
C SER A 72 -0.73 -16.73 18.05
N LEU A 73 -1.43 -16.66 16.92
CA LEU A 73 -1.40 -15.51 16.01
C LEU A 73 -2.62 -14.61 16.23
N THR A 74 -2.41 -13.31 15.99
CA THR A 74 -3.44 -12.28 16.10
C THR A 74 -3.64 -11.65 14.73
N TYR A 75 -4.88 -11.65 14.26
CA TYR A 75 -5.28 -11.19 12.93
C TYR A 75 -6.22 -9.99 13.06
N PRO A 76 -6.25 -9.07 12.09
CA PRO A 76 -7.37 -8.16 11.97
C PRO A 76 -8.70 -8.94 11.89
N VAL A 77 -9.74 -8.49 12.59
CA VAL A 77 -11.02 -9.20 12.62
C VAL A 77 -11.62 -9.33 11.21
N TRP A 78 -11.34 -8.33 10.36
CA TRP A 78 -11.79 -8.20 8.99
C TRP A 78 -10.94 -8.97 7.97
N SER A 79 -9.79 -9.55 8.37
CA SER A 79 -8.93 -10.32 7.45
C SER A 79 -9.37 -11.80 7.32
N GLY A 80 -8.74 -12.58 6.44
CA GLY A 80 -8.82 -14.05 6.49
C GLY A 80 -7.86 -14.62 7.55
N THR A 81 -7.88 -15.94 7.72
CA THR A 81 -6.94 -16.72 8.54
C THR A 81 -6.59 -18.04 7.86
N TRP A 82 -5.70 -18.84 8.46
CA TRP A 82 -5.35 -20.17 7.95
C TRP A 82 -6.55 -21.12 7.94
N MET A 83 -7.34 -21.12 9.02
CA MET A 83 -8.51 -21.99 9.13
C MET A 83 -9.76 -21.41 8.49
N ALA A 84 -9.85 -20.08 8.35
CA ALA A 84 -10.99 -19.38 7.79
C ALA A 84 -10.53 -18.32 6.78
N PRO A 85 -10.27 -18.74 5.52
CA PRO A 85 -9.99 -17.81 4.42
C PRO A 85 -11.15 -16.82 4.21
N GLU A 86 -10.87 -15.71 3.51
CA GLU A 86 -11.88 -14.77 3.02
C GLU A 86 -12.08 -14.97 1.51
N PRO A 87 -13.07 -15.80 1.08
CA PRO A 87 -13.26 -16.12 -0.33
C PRO A 87 -14.29 -15.23 -1.03
N ILE A 88 -14.88 -14.24 -0.37
CA ILE A 88 -16.00 -13.48 -0.96
C ILE A 88 -15.56 -12.10 -1.47
N VAL A 89 -14.65 -11.43 -0.74
CA VAL A 89 -14.17 -10.10 -1.15
C VAL A 89 -13.37 -10.21 -2.45
N THR A 90 -13.81 -9.46 -3.46
CA THR A 90 -13.13 -9.36 -4.77
C THR A 90 -12.44 -8.02 -4.96
N THR A 91 -12.83 -6.99 -4.19
CA THR A 91 -12.27 -5.64 -4.33
C THR A 91 -11.99 -5.03 -2.96
N ALA A 92 -10.81 -4.45 -2.78
CA ALA A 92 -10.50 -3.58 -1.66
C ALA A 92 -10.37 -2.12 -2.14
N ILE A 93 -10.79 -1.16 -1.31
CA ILE A 93 -10.75 0.26 -1.64
C ILE A 93 -10.18 1.04 -0.45
N PHE A 94 -9.10 1.76 -0.65
CA PHE A 94 -8.63 2.77 0.28
C PHE A 94 -9.21 4.13 -0.12
N ASP A 95 -10.22 4.58 0.64
CA ASP A 95 -10.86 5.86 0.40
C ASP A 95 -9.86 7.01 0.59
N ALA A 96 -10.10 8.14 -0.08
CA ALA A 96 -9.23 9.32 0.01
C ALA A 96 -9.09 9.85 1.44
N SER A 97 -10.06 9.61 2.32
CA SER A 97 -9.97 9.92 3.75
C SER A 97 -8.83 9.17 4.44
N PHE A 98 -8.46 7.98 3.97
CA PHE A 98 -7.46 7.11 4.60
C PHE A 98 -6.02 7.66 4.52
N LYS A 99 -5.76 8.61 3.62
CA LYS A 99 -4.42 9.18 3.36
C LYS A 99 -3.70 9.74 4.59
N ASP A 100 -4.44 10.13 5.63
CA ASP A 100 -3.91 10.73 6.85
C ASP A 100 -3.73 9.72 7.98
N PHE A 101 -4.27 8.50 7.85
CA PHE A 101 -3.99 7.41 8.79
C PHE A 101 -2.55 6.90 8.61
N ARG A 102 -1.91 6.50 9.72
CA ARG A 102 -0.52 6.02 9.76
C ARG A 102 -0.46 4.72 10.55
N PRO A 103 -0.79 3.57 9.94
CA PRO A 103 -0.67 2.29 10.63
C PRO A 103 0.77 2.07 11.09
N GLN A 104 0.94 1.56 12.31
CA GLN A 104 2.25 1.14 12.83
C GLN A 104 2.62 -0.28 12.41
N ASN A 105 1.61 -1.05 12.01
CA ASN A 105 1.70 -2.43 11.58
C ASN A 105 0.67 -2.72 10.49
N THR A 106 1.04 -3.54 9.50
CA THR A 106 0.11 -4.06 8.48
C THR A 106 0.20 -5.58 8.37
N ASP A 107 0.67 -6.26 9.43
CA ASP A 107 0.69 -7.71 9.48
C ASP A 107 -0.70 -8.29 9.19
N PHE A 108 -0.73 -9.32 8.36
CA PHE A 108 -1.94 -10.06 8.00
C PHE A 108 -3.02 -9.23 7.26
N TRP A 109 -2.74 -7.98 6.89
CA TRP A 109 -3.69 -7.18 6.11
C TRP A 109 -3.87 -7.77 4.71
N PHE A 110 -5.05 -8.33 4.43
CA PHE A 110 -5.40 -9.08 3.21
C PHE A 110 -4.93 -10.55 3.17
N ILE A 111 -4.46 -11.10 4.30
CA ILE A 111 -4.09 -12.52 4.32
C ILE A 111 -5.30 -13.42 3.99
N HIS A 112 -5.09 -14.41 3.12
CA HIS A 112 -6.10 -15.38 2.69
C HIS A 112 -7.34 -14.76 2.02
N PHE A 113 -7.19 -13.62 1.36
CA PHE A 113 -8.21 -13.07 0.46
C PHE A 113 -8.16 -13.79 -0.90
N THR A 114 -8.62 -15.03 -0.94
CA THR A 114 -8.37 -15.94 -2.06
C THR A 114 -9.01 -15.51 -3.38
N ASN A 115 -10.05 -14.66 -3.33
CA ASN A 115 -10.74 -14.13 -4.49
C ASN A 115 -10.53 -12.61 -4.71
N LEU A 116 -9.60 -11.97 -4.00
CA LEU A 116 -9.30 -10.55 -4.22
C LEU A 116 -8.63 -10.34 -5.58
N GLU A 117 -9.28 -9.56 -6.44
CA GLU A 117 -8.85 -9.31 -7.81
C GLU A 117 -8.18 -7.93 -7.97
N GLU A 118 -8.60 -6.96 -7.14
CA GLU A 118 -8.18 -5.57 -7.29
C GLU A 118 -8.15 -4.82 -5.95
N ILE A 119 -7.16 -3.94 -5.80
CA ILE A 119 -7.06 -2.98 -4.68
C ILE A 119 -6.98 -1.57 -5.28
N LYS A 120 -7.97 -0.73 -4.97
CA LYS A 120 -8.06 0.65 -5.45
C LYS A 120 -7.62 1.64 -4.39
N GLY A 121 -7.04 2.75 -4.82
CA GLY A 121 -6.66 3.85 -3.94
C GLY A 121 -5.50 3.52 -3.02
N LEU A 122 -4.69 2.50 -3.35
CA LEU A 122 -3.59 2.03 -2.48
C LEU A 122 -2.55 3.12 -2.21
N GLU A 123 -2.47 4.16 -3.04
CA GLU A 123 -1.72 5.40 -2.80
C GLU A 123 -2.20 6.20 -1.56
N ASN A 124 -3.42 5.95 -1.07
CA ASN A 124 -3.95 6.50 0.18
C ASN A 124 -3.52 5.69 1.41
N LEU A 125 -2.87 4.53 1.25
CA LEU A 125 -2.27 3.81 2.37
C LEU A 125 -0.89 4.38 2.67
N ASN A 126 -0.78 5.22 3.69
CA ASN A 126 0.52 5.77 4.08
C ASN A 126 1.29 4.82 5.00
N THR A 127 2.30 4.15 4.44
CA THR A 127 3.11 3.17 5.18
C THR A 127 4.35 3.76 5.87
N SER A 128 4.48 5.08 5.99
CA SER A 128 5.71 5.72 6.49
C SER A 128 6.08 5.36 7.94
N GLU A 129 5.11 4.90 8.72
CA GLU A 129 5.28 4.48 10.11
C GLU A 129 5.18 2.96 10.31
N VAL A 130 5.02 2.19 9.23
CA VAL A 130 4.87 0.74 9.32
C VAL A 130 6.20 0.10 9.66
N SER A 131 6.21 -0.70 10.74
CA SER A 131 7.38 -1.45 11.19
C SER A 131 7.39 -2.91 10.70
N SER A 132 6.23 -3.46 10.36
CA SER A 132 6.06 -4.84 9.91
C SER A 132 4.95 -4.96 8.87
N MET A 133 5.22 -5.73 7.82
CA MET A 133 4.34 -6.06 6.70
C MET A 133 4.19 -7.59 6.56
N TYR A 134 4.25 -8.32 7.67
CA TYR A 134 4.26 -9.77 7.72
C TYR A 134 3.00 -10.33 7.07
N ALA A 135 3.18 -11.16 6.04
CA ALA A 135 2.11 -11.87 5.35
C ALA A 135 0.93 -10.99 4.89
N MET A 136 1.17 -9.71 4.57
CA MET A 136 0.16 -8.75 4.15
C MET A 136 -0.70 -9.34 3.01
N PHE A 137 -0.14 -9.51 1.82
CA PHE A 137 -0.90 -10.02 0.67
C PHE A 137 -0.89 -11.55 0.55
N ARG A 138 -0.43 -12.29 1.57
CA ARG A 138 -0.27 -13.74 1.47
C ARG A 138 -1.59 -14.41 1.09
N LYS A 139 -1.55 -15.33 0.12
CA LYS A 139 -2.72 -16.06 -0.41
C LYS A 139 -3.76 -15.18 -1.12
N CYS A 140 -3.39 -14.01 -1.65
CA CYS A 140 -4.21 -13.27 -2.63
C CYS A 140 -4.12 -13.93 -4.02
N GLU A 141 -4.68 -15.13 -4.15
CA GLU A 141 -4.45 -16.02 -5.30
C GLU A 141 -5.02 -15.52 -6.63
N LYS A 142 -5.97 -14.57 -6.61
CA LYS A 142 -6.58 -13.96 -7.81
C LYS A 142 -6.02 -12.59 -8.19
N LEU A 143 -5.15 -12.01 -7.36
CA LEU A 143 -4.57 -10.71 -7.62
C LEU A 143 -3.55 -10.85 -8.76
N THR A 144 -3.75 -10.12 -9.86
CA THR A 144 -2.88 -10.19 -11.06
C THR A 144 -1.86 -9.06 -11.14
N GLN A 145 -2.19 -7.93 -10.51
CA GLN A 145 -1.39 -6.70 -10.46
C GLN A 145 -1.56 -6.02 -9.10
N LEU A 146 -0.54 -5.28 -8.69
CA LEU A 146 -0.56 -4.53 -7.43
C LEU A 146 0.33 -3.30 -7.58
N ASP A 147 -0.24 -2.11 -7.42
CA ASP A 147 0.51 -0.85 -7.47
C ASP A 147 1.03 -0.48 -6.07
N LEU A 148 2.34 -0.66 -5.88
CA LEU A 148 3.03 -0.39 -4.62
C LEU A 148 3.84 0.91 -4.66
N SER A 149 3.63 1.76 -5.66
CA SER A 149 4.44 2.97 -5.88
C SER A 149 4.37 3.97 -4.72
N GLY A 150 3.27 3.96 -3.95
CA GLY A 150 3.07 4.81 -2.77
C GLY A 150 3.70 4.27 -1.48
N PHE A 151 4.23 3.04 -1.47
CA PHE A 151 4.78 2.45 -0.25
C PHE A 151 6.11 3.10 0.14
N ASN A 152 6.20 3.50 1.41
CA ASN A 152 7.45 3.81 2.08
C ASN A 152 7.80 2.63 3.01
N THR A 153 8.96 2.00 2.77
CA THR A 153 9.43 0.85 3.56
C THR A 153 10.65 1.17 4.44
N GLU A 154 11.01 2.44 4.60
CA GLU A 154 12.21 2.86 5.34
C GLU A 154 12.27 2.33 6.77
N LYS A 155 11.12 2.20 7.45
CA LYS A 155 11.03 1.73 8.84
C LYS A 155 10.71 0.24 8.97
N VAL A 156 10.44 -0.44 7.86
CA VAL A 156 9.98 -1.83 7.89
C VAL A 156 11.15 -2.75 8.25
N GLN A 157 10.91 -3.63 9.23
CA GLN A 157 11.88 -4.62 9.69
C GLN A 157 11.50 -6.05 9.30
N ASN A 158 10.23 -6.30 8.98
CA ASN A 158 9.72 -7.63 8.64
C ASN A 158 8.82 -7.57 7.39
N MET A 159 9.16 -8.35 6.37
CA MET A 159 8.38 -8.56 5.15
C MET A 159 8.21 -10.06 4.84
N GLN A 160 8.36 -10.94 5.83
CA GLN A 160 8.20 -12.38 5.62
C GLN A 160 6.82 -12.68 5.04
N HIS A 161 6.79 -13.59 4.08
CA HIS A 161 5.59 -14.01 3.37
C HIS A 161 4.76 -12.90 2.71
N MET A 162 5.26 -11.66 2.55
CA MET A 162 4.42 -10.51 2.15
C MET A 162 3.58 -10.77 0.89
N PHE A 163 4.11 -11.49 -0.09
CA PHE A 163 3.42 -11.88 -1.32
C PHE A 163 3.28 -13.40 -1.47
N ALA A 164 3.60 -14.19 -0.45
CA ALA A 164 3.60 -15.65 -0.55
C ALA A 164 2.25 -16.17 -1.07
N ASP A 165 2.30 -17.16 -1.95
CA ASP A 165 1.13 -17.78 -2.57
C ASP A 165 0.24 -16.84 -3.41
N CYS A 166 0.72 -15.65 -3.81
CA CYS A 166 0.04 -14.81 -4.81
C CYS A 166 0.24 -15.39 -6.21
N SER A 167 -0.34 -16.57 -6.46
CA SER A 167 -0.04 -17.39 -7.63
C SER A 167 -0.44 -16.78 -8.98
N SER A 168 -1.31 -15.75 -9.00
CA SER A 168 -1.70 -15.03 -10.23
C SER A 168 -0.93 -13.73 -10.47
N LEU A 169 -0.10 -13.26 -9.52
CA LEU A 169 0.70 -12.05 -9.73
C LEU A 169 1.73 -12.32 -10.83
N THR A 170 1.73 -11.46 -11.86
CA THR A 170 2.60 -11.63 -13.04
C THR A 170 3.83 -10.75 -12.98
N SER A 171 3.72 -9.56 -12.40
CA SER A 171 4.83 -8.65 -12.18
C SER A 171 4.64 -7.85 -10.90
N LEU A 172 5.76 -7.44 -10.30
CA LEU A 172 5.80 -6.53 -9.16
C LEU A 172 6.84 -5.45 -9.42
N ASP A 173 6.51 -4.22 -9.05
CA ASP A 173 7.46 -3.12 -9.03
C ASP A 173 7.77 -2.71 -7.60
N LEU A 174 9.00 -3.01 -7.19
CA LEU A 174 9.55 -2.78 -5.85
C LEU A 174 10.72 -1.79 -5.92
N SER A 175 10.83 -1.01 -7.00
CA SER A 175 11.95 -0.08 -7.20
C SER A 175 12.01 1.04 -6.15
N ASN A 176 10.90 1.31 -5.47
CA ASN A 176 10.81 2.24 -4.34
C ASN A 176 11.12 1.60 -2.97
N PHE A 177 11.23 0.28 -2.89
CA PHE A 177 11.45 -0.40 -1.62
C PHE A 177 12.88 -0.18 -1.15
N LYS A 178 13.00 0.27 0.10
CA LYS A 178 14.24 0.37 0.86
C LYS A 178 14.29 -0.76 1.86
N THR A 179 15.32 -1.60 1.76
CA THR A 179 15.45 -2.82 2.58
C THR A 179 16.61 -2.76 3.57
N ASP A 180 17.24 -1.60 3.76
CA ASP A 180 18.40 -1.42 4.64
C ASP A 180 18.12 -1.78 6.11
N ASN A 181 16.86 -1.62 6.53
CA ASN A 181 16.40 -1.93 7.89
C ASN A 181 15.67 -3.28 8.01
N VAL A 182 15.45 -3.98 6.90
CA VAL A 182 14.69 -5.23 6.88
C VAL A 182 15.56 -6.36 7.42
N LYS A 183 15.02 -7.09 8.40
CA LYS A 183 15.69 -8.22 9.07
C LYS A 183 15.17 -9.57 8.59
N TYR A 184 13.93 -9.62 8.12
CA TYR A 184 13.25 -10.86 7.73
C TYR A 184 12.49 -10.70 6.41
N ILE A 185 12.83 -11.54 5.43
CA ILE A 185 12.20 -11.64 4.10
C ILE A 185 11.96 -13.11 3.70
N ASP A 186 11.97 -14.03 4.67
CA ASP A 186 11.72 -15.44 4.43
C ASP A 186 10.39 -15.63 3.68
N TYR A 187 10.41 -16.50 2.66
CA TYR A 187 9.25 -16.86 1.83
C TYR A 187 8.53 -15.69 1.15
N MET A 188 9.13 -14.50 1.04
CA MET A 188 8.44 -13.28 0.59
C MET A 188 7.66 -13.46 -0.73
N PHE A 189 8.21 -14.20 -1.69
CA PHE A 189 7.58 -14.52 -2.97
C PHE A 189 7.27 -16.01 -3.14
N SER A 190 7.44 -16.84 -2.10
CA SER A 190 7.26 -18.29 -2.24
C SER A 190 5.90 -18.64 -2.87
N ASN A 191 5.90 -19.58 -3.82
CA ASN A 191 4.75 -20.02 -4.61
C ASN A 191 4.10 -18.96 -5.53
N CYS A 192 4.75 -17.82 -5.80
CA CYS A 192 4.33 -16.87 -6.84
C CYS A 192 4.68 -17.40 -8.25
N ASN A 193 4.10 -18.53 -8.63
CA ASN A 193 4.50 -19.25 -9.84
C ASN A 193 4.20 -18.51 -11.15
N SER A 194 3.25 -17.57 -11.20
CA SER A 194 3.02 -16.73 -12.40
C SER A 194 3.95 -15.53 -12.49
N LEU A 195 4.75 -15.24 -11.46
CA LEU A 195 5.60 -14.06 -11.41
C LEU A 195 6.76 -14.22 -12.40
N THR A 196 6.77 -13.40 -13.43
CA THR A 196 7.82 -13.40 -14.46
C THR A 196 8.87 -12.32 -14.20
N THR A 197 8.46 -11.20 -13.58
CA THR A 197 9.32 -10.03 -13.42
C THR A 197 9.13 -9.38 -12.05
N ILE A 198 10.24 -9.12 -11.36
CA ILE A 198 10.30 -8.27 -10.18
C ILE A 198 11.20 -7.09 -10.52
N TYR A 199 10.63 -5.90 -10.66
CA TYR A 199 11.40 -4.69 -10.90
C TYR A 199 12.01 -4.20 -9.59
N CYS A 200 13.34 -4.10 -9.57
CA CYS A 200 14.08 -3.48 -8.49
C CYS A 200 15.45 -3.05 -9.01
N ASN A 201 15.85 -1.81 -8.71
CA ASN A 201 17.11 -1.25 -9.18
C ASN A 201 18.29 -1.53 -8.23
N ASN A 202 18.01 -2.03 -7.03
CA ASN A 202 19.00 -2.25 -5.98
C ASN A 202 19.13 -3.75 -5.68
N THR A 203 20.33 -4.17 -5.31
CA THR A 203 20.54 -5.50 -4.71
C THR A 203 20.05 -5.48 -3.27
N TRP A 204 19.23 -6.44 -2.90
CA TRP A 204 18.81 -6.61 -1.51
C TRP A 204 19.79 -7.49 -0.76
N THR A 205 19.96 -7.19 0.53
CA THR A 205 20.73 -7.98 1.48
C THR A 205 19.93 -8.09 2.76
N CYS A 206 19.79 -9.29 3.32
CA CYS A 206 19.04 -9.53 4.55
C CYS A 206 19.57 -10.78 5.24
N SER A 207 19.51 -10.84 6.57
CA SER A 207 20.03 -11.98 7.34
C SER A 207 19.11 -13.20 7.29
N ASN A 208 17.79 -13.00 7.21
CA ASN A 208 16.80 -14.07 7.22
C ASN A 208 16.01 -14.01 5.91
N SER A 209 16.33 -14.92 5.00
CA SER A 209 15.79 -14.95 3.65
C SER A 209 15.55 -16.37 3.15
N GLN A 210 15.23 -17.28 4.05
CA GLN A 210 14.97 -18.67 3.70
C GLN A 210 13.85 -18.72 2.65
N ASP A 211 14.07 -19.49 1.57
CA ASP A 211 13.04 -19.85 0.59
C ASP A 211 12.31 -18.63 -0.03
N MET A 212 12.95 -17.46 -0.06
CA MET A 212 12.39 -16.18 -0.55
C MET A 212 11.72 -16.30 -1.93
N PHE A 213 12.31 -17.06 -2.84
CA PHE A 213 11.86 -17.28 -4.22
C PHE A 213 11.41 -18.72 -4.50
N GLU A 214 11.17 -19.52 -3.46
CA GLU A 214 10.75 -20.91 -3.63
C GLU A 214 9.54 -21.02 -4.59
N ASN A 215 9.62 -21.96 -5.54
CA ASN A 215 8.57 -22.21 -6.55
C ASN A 215 8.18 -21.00 -7.44
N CYS A 216 9.05 -19.99 -7.55
CA CYS A 216 8.91 -18.89 -8.51
C CYS A 216 9.45 -19.28 -9.90
N THR A 217 8.95 -20.39 -10.44
CA THR A 217 9.55 -21.10 -11.60
C THR A 217 9.55 -20.31 -12.91
N ASN A 218 8.73 -19.26 -13.02
CA ASN A 218 8.62 -18.42 -14.21
C ASN A 218 9.47 -17.14 -14.16
N LEU A 219 10.24 -16.89 -13.08
CA LEU A 219 11.09 -15.70 -12.98
C LEU A 219 12.18 -15.68 -14.07
N GLN A 220 12.30 -14.52 -14.72
CA GLN A 220 13.21 -14.27 -15.83
C GLN A 220 14.03 -13.00 -15.59
N GLY A 221 14.83 -12.99 -14.50
CA GLY A 221 15.78 -11.91 -14.23
C GLY A 221 17.04 -12.01 -15.09
N ALA A 222 18.18 -11.59 -14.55
CA ALA A 222 19.48 -11.75 -15.21
C ALA A 222 19.86 -13.23 -15.44
N VAL A 223 19.30 -14.14 -14.63
CA VAL A 223 19.42 -15.59 -14.80
C VAL A 223 18.06 -16.27 -14.77
N LYS A 224 17.98 -17.48 -15.34
CA LYS A 224 16.80 -18.35 -15.20
C LYS A 224 16.65 -18.84 -13.76
N TYR A 225 15.41 -19.06 -13.33
CA TYR A 225 15.12 -19.69 -12.04
C TYR A 225 15.89 -21.00 -11.83
N ASP A 226 16.47 -21.15 -10.63
CA ASP A 226 17.17 -22.32 -10.15
C ASP A 226 16.63 -22.67 -8.76
N ALA A 227 16.05 -23.86 -8.63
CA ALA A 227 15.43 -24.33 -7.37
C ALA A 227 16.44 -24.51 -6.23
N SER A 228 17.75 -24.54 -6.50
CA SER A 228 18.80 -24.55 -5.47
C SER A 228 19.21 -23.16 -4.99
N LYS A 229 18.74 -22.09 -5.64
CA LYS A 229 19.06 -20.70 -5.36
C LYS A 229 17.78 -19.91 -5.15
N VAL A 230 17.24 -19.99 -3.95
CA VAL A 230 15.91 -19.44 -3.62
C VAL A 230 15.97 -18.39 -2.52
N ASP A 231 17.15 -17.99 -2.06
CA ASP A 231 17.33 -16.98 -1.01
C ASP A 231 17.65 -15.58 -1.57
N VAL A 232 17.93 -14.62 -0.68
CA VAL A 232 18.23 -13.22 -1.04
C VAL A 232 19.46 -13.05 -1.92
N SER A 233 20.35 -14.03 -2.04
CA SER A 233 21.48 -13.93 -2.98
C SER A 233 21.03 -13.74 -4.43
N MET A 234 19.79 -14.13 -4.74
CA MET A 234 19.15 -13.93 -6.03
C MET A 234 18.33 -12.63 -6.13
N ALA A 235 18.20 -11.84 -5.07
CA ALA A 235 17.56 -10.53 -5.06
C ALA A 235 18.51 -9.44 -5.60
N ASN A 236 19.03 -9.66 -6.81
CA ASN A 236 20.03 -8.81 -7.45
C ASN A 236 19.66 -8.61 -8.94
N PRO A 237 19.60 -7.36 -9.44
CA PRO A 237 19.18 -7.11 -10.82
C PRO A 237 20.23 -7.46 -11.89
N GLU A 238 21.49 -7.67 -11.51
CA GLU A 238 22.59 -8.00 -12.42
C GLU A 238 22.92 -9.49 -12.43
N THR A 239 22.71 -10.19 -11.31
CA THR A 239 23.15 -11.58 -11.13
C THR A 239 22.03 -12.53 -10.72
N GLY A 240 20.83 -12.00 -10.46
CA GLY A 240 19.73 -12.73 -9.84
C GLY A 240 18.41 -12.62 -10.61
N TYR A 241 17.31 -12.71 -9.88
CA TYR A 241 15.95 -12.72 -10.41
C TYR A 241 15.30 -11.34 -10.50
N PHE A 242 15.91 -10.31 -9.91
CA PHE A 242 15.44 -8.95 -10.11
C PHE A 242 15.72 -8.46 -11.53
N THR A 243 14.91 -7.52 -11.97
CA THR A 243 15.03 -6.85 -13.26
C THR A 243 15.18 -5.36 -13.01
N LYS A 244 16.14 -4.71 -13.65
CA LYS A 244 16.24 -3.25 -13.57
C LYS A 244 15.01 -2.62 -14.21
N LYS A 245 14.42 -1.67 -13.50
CA LYS A 245 13.46 -0.74 -14.06
C LYS A 245 14.23 0.34 -14.81
N GLU A 246 14.32 0.16 -16.12
CA GLU A 246 14.82 1.22 -17.00
C GLU A 246 14.00 2.49 -16.80
N SER A 247 14.68 3.63 -16.78
CA SER A 247 13.99 4.91 -16.81
C SER A 247 13.14 4.94 -18.08
N THR A 248 11.82 4.86 -17.95
CA THR A 248 10.95 5.35 -19.03
C THR A 248 11.50 6.75 -19.34
N GLY A 249 11.82 7.03 -20.61
CA GLY A 249 12.61 8.22 -21.00
C GLY A 249 12.01 9.58 -20.61
N VAL A 250 10.94 9.58 -19.81
CA VAL A 250 10.17 10.67 -19.25
C VAL A 250 10.77 11.24 -17.93
N ALA A 251 11.59 10.49 -17.19
CA ALA A 251 12.03 10.89 -15.83
C ALA A 251 13.41 11.58 -15.78
N THR A 252 14.29 11.38 -16.75
CA THR A 252 15.54 12.13 -16.83
C THR A 252 15.27 13.43 -17.57
N ALA A 253 14.99 14.50 -16.84
CA ALA A 253 15.24 15.85 -17.33
C ALA A 253 16.75 15.98 -17.59
N THR A 254 17.22 15.51 -18.75
CA THR A 254 18.60 15.74 -19.16
C THR A 254 18.69 17.21 -19.55
N LEU A 255 19.25 18.03 -18.66
CA LEU A 255 19.72 19.37 -18.98
C LEU A 255 20.99 19.27 -19.86
N ASN A 256 20.97 18.48 -20.94
CA ASN A 256 22.03 18.52 -21.93
C ASN A 256 21.65 19.59 -22.95
N GLY A 257 22.24 20.77 -22.78
CA GLY A 257 22.02 21.98 -23.57
C GLY A 257 22.40 21.90 -25.06
N ASP A 258 22.49 20.71 -25.66
CA ASP A 258 22.89 20.52 -27.07
C ASP A 258 21.91 19.67 -27.89
N ALA A 259 20.86 19.09 -27.27
CA ALA A 259 19.89 18.29 -28.01
C ALA A 259 18.80 19.18 -28.62
N SER A 260 18.59 19.09 -29.95
CA SER A 260 17.56 19.83 -30.67
C SER A 260 16.25 19.04 -30.73
N ILE A 261 15.12 19.74 -30.73
CA ILE A 261 13.79 19.14 -30.93
C ILE A 261 13.70 18.56 -32.35
N GLN A 262 13.38 17.26 -32.47
CA GLN A 262 13.16 16.58 -33.77
C GLN A 262 11.67 16.40 -34.09
N ALA A 263 10.85 16.14 -33.07
CA ALA A 263 9.41 16.00 -33.24
C ALA A 263 8.68 16.41 -31.98
N ILE A 264 7.49 16.99 -32.16
CA ILE A 264 6.62 17.44 -31.08
C ILE A 264 5.31 16.65 -31.22
N TYR A 265 4.74 16.26 -30.08
CA TYR A 265 3.51 15.51 -30.00
C TYR A 265 2.60 16.10 -28.92
N SER A 266 1.29 16.02 -29.16
CA SER A 266 0.29 16.25 -28.11
C SER A 266 0.38 15.16 -27.05
N ILE A 267 -0.24 15.39 -25.91
CA ILE A 267 -0.37 14.37 -24.84
C ILE A 267 -1.07 13.09 -25.34
N ASP A 268 -1.95 13.20 -26.35
CA ASP A 268 -2.64 12.08 -26.98
C ASP A 268 -1.83 11.43 -28.12
N GLY A 269 -0.55 11.80 -28.27
CA GLY A 269 0.37 11.20 -29.24
C GLY A 269 0.24 11.69 -30.69
N ARG A 270 -0.51 12.76 -30.97
CA ARG A 270 -0.60 13.34 -32.32
C ARG A 270 0.60 14.23 -32.61
N ARG A 271 1.21 14.09 -33.78
CA ARG A 271 2.34 14.95 -34.18
C ARG A 271 1.90 16.41 -34.35
N LEU A 272 2.69 17.32 -33.81
CA LEU A 272 2.49 18.77 -33.84
C LEU A 272 3.61 19.44 -34.64
N ASN A 273 3.30 20.58 -35.25
CA ASN A 273 4.27 21.37 -36.02
C ASN A 273 5.08 22.33 -35.14
N GLU A 274 4.57 22.68 -33.96
CA GLU A 274 5.19 23.58 -33.00
C GLU A 274 4.69 23.29 -31.57
N LEU A 275 5.41 23.80 -30.56
CA LEU A 275 5.02 23.67 -29.15
C LEU A 275 3.69 24.38 -28.91
N GLN A 276 2.73 23.70 -28.30
CA GLN A 276 1.44 24.28 -27.92
C GLN A 276 1.49 24.80 -26.49
N SER A 277 0.57 25.71 -26.14
CA SER A 277 0.35 26.09 -24.74
C SER A 277 0.00 24.84 -23.91
N GLY A 278 0.61 24.69 -22.74
CA GLY A 278 0.46 23.51 -21.89
C GLY A 278 1.53 22.43 -22.14
N LEU A 279 1.19 21.18 -21.82
CA LEU A 279 2.13 20.07 -21.80
C LEU A 279 2.35 19.51 -23.22
N ASN A 280 3.60 19.44 -23.64
CA ASN A 280 4.03 18.85 -24.92
C ASN A 280 4.93 17.65 -24.67
N ILE A 281 4.86 16.64 -25.53
CA ILE A 281 5.80 15.52 -25.56
C ILE A 281 6.75 15.74 -26.74
N VAL A 282 8.05 15.71 -26.50
CA VAL A 282 9.05 16.12 -27.48
C VAL A 282 10.11 15.05 -27.65
N ARG A 283 10.38 14.62 -28.88
CA ARG A 283 11.51 13.77 -29.23
C ARG A 283 12.72 14.62 -29.54
N MET A 284 13.84 14.32 -28.89
CA MET A 284 15.10 15.06 -28.99
C MET A 284 16.09 14.35 -29.93
N SER A 285 17.07 15.09 -30.46
CA SER A 285 18.08 14.56 -31.40
C SER A 285 18.99 13.46 -30.84
N ASN A 286 19.15 13.41 -29.53
CA ASN A 286 19.88 12.35 -28.81
C ASN A 286 19.03 11.08 -28.57
N GLY A 287 17.81 11.00 -29.13
CA GLY A 287 16.91 9.85 -28.99
C GLY A 287 16.03 9.86 -27.74
N THR A 288 16.16 10.85 -26.86
CA THR A 288 15.32 10.98 -25.64
C THR A 288 13.95 11.60 -25.93
N THR A 289 12.98 11.39 -25.02
CA THR A 289 11.63 11.97 -25.09
C THR A 289 11.36 12.82 -23.86
N GLN A 290 11.20 14.13 -24.01
CA GLN A 290 11.01 15.07 -22.90
C GLN A 290 9.57 15.59 -22.81
N LYS A 291 9.15 15.99 -21.61
CA LYS A 291 7.92 16.75 -21.37
C LYS A 291 8.27 18.24 -21.26
N ILE A 292 7.72 19.08 -22.13
CA ILE A 292 7.92 20.53 -22.11
C ILE A 292 6.60 21.21 -21.79
N LEU A 293 6.57 21.97 -20.69
CA LEU A 293 5.45 22.83 -20.32
C LEU A 293 5.68 24.23 -20.89
N ARG A 294 4.89 24.63 -21.89
CA ARG A 294 4.91 25.99 -22.43
C ARG A 294 3.85 26.82 -21.71
N LYS A 295 4.30 27.85 -21.00
CA LYS A 295 3.42 28.86 -20.40
C LYS A 295 2.80 29.74 -21.49
#